data_AF-A0A3M1X1X9-F1
#
_entry.id   AF-A0A3M1X1X9-F1
#
_cell.length_a   1.000
_cell.length_b   1.000
_cell.length_c   1.000
_cell.angle_alpha   90.00
_cell.angle_beta   90.00
_cell.angle_gamma   90.00
#
_symmetry.space_group_name_H-M   'P 1'
#
loop_
_entity.id
_entity.type
_entity.pdbx_description
1 polymer ?
#
loop_
_entity_poly.entity_id
_entity_poly.type
_entity_poly.pdbx_seq_one_letter_code
_entity_poly.pdbx_strand_id
1 'polypeptide(L)'
;MKKTVATILVAFSLFSLTASLAGGGEKVIKGIDRTRIIRSHEKPHDVIKKACYACHPGEKFDFWMLIYEGKEPKLTVEEKPKPFGVAAKGVRQGEGMNSHENLACNFCHYDNPEKGKPRFIVDPENLCRICHPQTTNHHIPKDEKVSKFVRNLISKGKLPGSGGDFNCYTCHTIHDSPLSMSDDYRKALEASKIQNPHGNKVMCATCHAGKIKKGGEVRFVSGRNIDKLCLSCHGKEGVPSSPHVWGVRSTEKTWKMDYLGFPLLRGKLTCQTCHDEVCYDEIDPDNPKFLRGGPYRDIDDFCYKCHINTNVAFSSPHRQIDQFGRIVEESCLFCHTGVPTGDPNHPGTELVGSEVSVCGSCHDIYPHPGVNHLIKLPDDMYKRKVEYEKRHDVKVPLGDGRTIQCSTCHNPHGKGVIKGEAGVGAGSKWRVGDFKEVCAPCHGRY
;
A
#
# COMPACT_ATOMS: atom_id res chain seq x y z
N MET A 1 -47.46 -42.75 16.07
CA MET A 1 -47.36 -44.21 16.26
C MET A 1 -46.20 -44.51 17.19
N LYS A 2 -46.50 -45.07 18.37
CA LYS A 2 -45.54 -45.63 19.33
C LYS A 2 -44.89 -46.88 18.74
N LYS A 3 -43.60 -47.15 19.01
CA LYS A 3 -43.03 -48.49 19.20
C LYS A 3 -41.63 -48.44 19.84
N THR A 4 -41.65 -48.51 21.18
CA THR A 4 -41.05 -49.54 22.04
C THR A 4 -39.74 -50.26 21.61
N VAL A 5 -38.68 -50.03 22.42
CA VAL A 5 -37.78 -50.96 23.15
C VAL A 5 -37.05 -52.10 22.41
N ALA A 6 -35.72 -52.14 22.58
CA ALA A 6 -34.99 -53.36 22.95
C ALA A 6 -33.65 -53.03 23.63
N THR A 7 -33.53 -53.41 24.90
CA THR A 7 -32.31 -53.47 25.72
C THR A 7 -31.71 -54.87 25.59
N ILE A 8 -30.41 -55.01 25.34
CA ILE A 8 -29.65 -56.23 25.65
C ILE A 8 -28.29 -55.81 26.24
N LEU A 9 -28.07 -56.19 27.50
CA LEU A 9 -26.77 -56.33 28.16
C LEU A 9 -26.05 -57.58 27.63
N VAL A 10 -24.72 -57.58 27.55
CA VAL A 10 -23.81 -58.51 28.25
C VAL A 10 -22.37 -58.01 28.11
N ALA A 11 -21.67 -58.01 29.23
CA ALA A 11 -20.26 -57.65 29.39
C ALA A 11 -19.33 -58.79 28.96
N PHE A 12 -18.11 -58.45 28.51
CA PHE A 12 -16.92 -59.27 28.79
C PHE A 12 -15.66 -58.40 28.82
N SER A 13 -14.95 -58.49 29.94
CA SER A 13 -13.66 -57.89 30.21
C SER A 13 -12.56 -58.60 29.41
N LEU A 14 -11.63 -57.84 28.83
CA LEU A 14 -10.28 -58.34 28.56
C LEU A 14 -9.26 -57.26 28.88
N PHE A 15 -8.45 -57.59 29.89
CA PHE A 15 -7.20 -56.94 30.25
C PHE A 15 -6.28 -56.88 29.02
N SER A 16 -5.70 -55.70 28.77
CA SER A 16 -4.44 -55.58 28.04
C SER A 16 -3.63 -54.48 28.71
N LEU A 17 -2.73 -54.92 29.60
CA LEU A 17 -1.61 -54.14 30.07
C LEU A 17 -0.66 -53.96 28.87
N THR A 18 -0.67 -52.80 28.24
CA THR A 18 0.45 -52.36 27.40
C THR A 18 1.20 -51.26 28.16
N ALA A 19 2.31 -51.67 28.77
CA ALA A 19 3.31 -50.75 29.28
C ALA A 19 3.90 -49.97 28.10
N SER A 20 3.39 -48.75 27.87
CA SER A 20 4.05 -47.79 27.00
C SER A 20 5.13 -47.07 27.81
N LEU A 21 6.37 -47.30 27.40
CA LEU A 21 7.56 -46.56 27.79
C LEU A 21 7.28 -45.06 27.73
N ALA A 22 7.41 -44.38 28.87
CA ALA A 22 7.42 -42.94 28.96
C ALA A 22 8.69 -42.40 28.27
N GLY A 23 8.60 -42.18 26.96
CA GLY A 23 9.45 -41.20 26.29
C GLY A 23 9.09 -39.83 26.86
N GLY A 24 10.00 -39.24 27.62
CA GLY A 24 9.88 -37.89 28.16
C GLY A 24 9.87 -36.86 27.04
N GLY A 25 8.75 -36.74 26.33
CA GLY A 25 8.47 -35.57 25.51
C GLY A 25 8.34 -34.38 26.44
N GLU A 26 9.24 -33.41 26.31
CA GLU A 26 9.12 -32.14 27.03
C GLU A 26 7.76 -31.52 26.73
N LYS A 27 7.03 -31.19 27.80
CA LYS A 27 5.71 -30.56 27.70
C LYS A 27 5.91 -29.09 27.38
N VAL A 28 5.56 -28.69 26.16
CA VAL A 28 5.32 -27.28 25.84
C VAL A 28 4.22 -26.76 26.76
N ILE A 29 4.49 -25.68 27.47
CA ILE A 29 3.56 -25.13 28.46
C ILE A 29 2.38 -24.50 27.71
N LYS A 30 1.21 -25.11 27.85
CA LYS A 30 -0.06 -24.60 27.32
C LYS A 30 -0.84 -23.96 28.47
N GLY A 31 -1.13 -22.67 28.35
CA GLY A 31 -1.86 -21.88 29.35
C GLY A 31 -0.96 -20.93 30.15
N ILE A 32 -0.95 -19.65 29.77
CA ILE A 32 -0.23 -18.58 30.47
C ILE A 32 -0.82 -18.27 31.86
N ASP A 33 -2.08 -18.64 32.09
CA ASP A 33 -2.82 -18.55 33.34
C ASP A 33 -2.16 -19.29 34.52
N ARG A 34 -1.19 -20.18 34.24
CA ARG A 34 -0.38 -20.88 35.25
C ARG A 34 1.04 -20.32 35.43
N THR A 35 1.40 -19.28 34.69
CA THR A 35 2.72 -18.64 34.79
C THR A 35 2.71 -17.61 35.92
N ARG A 36 3.64 -17.74 36.87
CA ARG A 36 3.79 -16.77 37.96
C ARG A 36 5.07 -15.97 37.78
N ILE A 37 4.94 -14.65 37.72
CA ILE A 37 6.07 -13.72 37.85
C ILE A 37 6.53 -13.77 39.31
N ILE A 38 7.77 -14.20 39.54
CA ILE A 38 8.37 -14.25 40.88
C ILE A 38 9.25 -12.99 41.02
N ARG A 39 8.89 -12.12 41.96
CA ARG A 39 9.67 -10.89 42.20
C ARG A 39 10.97 -11.22 42.92
N SER A 40 12.00 -10.38 42.77
CA SER A 40 13.35 -10.62 43.33
C SER A 40 13.42 -10.72 44.86
N HIS A 41 12.34 -10.34 45.56
CA HIS A 41 12.17 -10.46 47.01
C HIS A 41 11.34 -11.67 47.46
N GLU A 42 10.76 -12.44 46.53
CA GLU A 42 9.97 -13.64 46.84
C GLU A 42 10.88 -14.89 46.95
N LYS A 43 10.70 -15.71 48.00
CA LYS A 43 11.40 -17.00 48.16
C LYS A 43 10.69 -18.07 47.30
N PRO A 44 11.41 -19.00 46.62
CA PRO A 44 12.82 -19.34 46.77
C PRO A 44 13.61 -19.03 45.49
N HIS A 45 14.43 -17.99 45.44
CA HIS A 45 15.37 -17.88 44.31
C HIS A 45 16.68 -17.15 44.65
N ASP A 46 17.48 -17.78 45.52
CA ASP A 46 18.82 -17.30 45.85
C ASP A 46 19.83 -17.59 44.71
N VAL A 47 19.47 -18.46 43.76
CA VAL A 47 20.31 -18.90 42.62
C VAL A 47 20.78 -17.72 41.77
N ILE A 48 19.88 -16.80 41.43
CA ILE A 48 20.18 -15.67 40.53
C ILE A 48 20.91 -14.56 41.30
N LYS A 49 20.53 -14.34 42.57
CA LYS A 49 21.28 -13.46 43.48
C LYS A 49 22.73 -13.90 43.64
N LYS A 50 23.05 -15.20 43.53
CA LYS A 50 24.43 -15.68 43.59
C LYS A 50 25.13 -15.58 42.23
N ALA A 51 24.47 -15.95 41.14
CA ALA A 51 25.06 -15.98 39.81
C ALA A 51 25.32 -14.58 39.21
N CYS A 52 24.36 -13.65 39.32
CA CYS A 52 24.47 -12.32 38.72
C CYS A 52 25.30 -11.36 39.59
N TYR A 53 25.20 -11.46 40.92
CA TYR A 53 25.95 -10.60 41.86
C TYR A 53 27.46 -10.89 41.85
N ALA A 54 27.85 -12.09 41.40
CA ALA A 54 29.25 -12.42 41.14
C ALA A 54 29.87 -11.54 40.03
N CYS A 55 29.05 -11.08 39.07
CA CYS A 55 29.48 -10.19 37.99
C CYS A 55 29.07 -8.72 38.21
N HIS A 56 27.99 -8.46 38.95
CA HIS A 56 27.43 -7.12 39.22
C HIS A 56 27.29 -6.81 40.72
N PRO A 57 28.42 -6.70 41.45
CA PRO A 57 28.36 -6.39 42.87
C PRO A 57 27.81 -4.97 43.10
N GLY A 58 26.62 -4.87 43.68
CA GLY A 58 26.03 -3.59 44.12
C GLY A 58 24.81 -3.11 43.32
N GLU A 59 24.45 -3.78 42.22
CA GLU A 59 23.22 -3.46 41.49
C GLU A 59 22.00 -4.17 42.08
N LYS A 60 20.84 -3.48 42.06
CA LYS A 60 19.54 -4.02 42.50
C LYS A 60 18.72 -4.43 41.27
N PHE A 61 18.43 -5.72 41.13
CA PHE A 61 17.57 -6.25 40.07
C PHE A 61 16.14 -6.46 40.58
N ASP A 62 15.13 -5.94 39.87
CA ASP A 62 13.75 -5.87 40.37
C ASP A 62 12.81 -7.01 39.90
N PHE A 63 13.11 -7.75 38.82
CA PHE A 63 12.22 -8.82 38.33
C PHE A 63 12.95 -9.95 37.58
N TRP A 64 12.43 -11.19 37.68
CA TRP A 64 12.87 -12.35 36.89
C TRP A 64 11.69 -13.30 36.61
N MET A 65 11.75 -13.99 35.47
CA MET A 65 10.75 -14.96 35.04
C MET A 65 11.31 -16.38 35.17
N LEU A 66 10.64 -17.23 35.93
CA LEU A 66 10.98 -18.64 36.08
C LEU A 66 9.76 -19.47 35.68
N ILE A 67 9.94 -20.34 34.68
CA ILE A 67 8.88 -21.20 34.19
C ILE A 67 9.34 -22.66 34.30
N TYR A 68 8.67 -23.45 35.14
CA TYR A 68 8.81 -24.90 35.17
C TYR A 68 7.45 -25.56 35.38
N GLU A 69 7.19 -26.67 34.68
CA GLU A 69 6.20 -27.66 35.10
C GLU A 69 6.97 -28.92 35.55
N GLY A 70 7.11 -29.14 36.88
CA GLY A 70 7.86 -30.27 37.43
C GLY A 70 8.66 -29.94 38.70
N LYS A 71 9.53 -30.88 39.13
CA LYS A 71 10.48 -30.65 40.25
C LYS A 71 11.56 -29.65 39.81
N GLU A 72 11.89 -28.73 40.71
CA GLU A 72 12.96 -27.75 40.58
C GLU A 72 14.26 -28.41 40.07
N PRO A 73 14.85 -27.93 38.95
CA PRO A 73 16.12 -28.48 38.48
C PRO A 73 17.21 -28.19 39.51
N LYS A 74 17.91 -29.23 39.97
CA LYS A 74 19.12 -29.06 40.79
C LYS A 74 20.21 -28.44 39.92
N LEU A 75 20.45 -27.15 40.10
CA LEU A 75 21.56 -26.45 39.46
C LEU A 75 22.88 -26.83 40.13
N THR A 76 23.72 -27.59 39.43
CA THR A 76 25.13 -27.81 39.79
C THR A 76 25.94 -26.60 39.33
N VAL A 77 25.79 -25.47 40.01
CA VAL A 77 26.78 -24.39 39.90
C VAL A 77 27.81 -24.66 41.00
N GLU A 78 29.03 -25.01 40.63
CA GLU A 78 30.14 -25.13 41.58
C GLU A 78 30.23 -23.81 42.38
N GLU A 79 30.11 -23.89 43.71
CA GLU A 79 29.98 -22.74 44.61
C GLU A 79 31.23 -21.83 44.68
N LYS A 80 32.25 -22.08 43.85
CA LYS A 80 33.42 -21.22 43.74
C LYS A 80 33.84 -21.08 42.29
N PRO A 81 33.67 -19.90 41.65
CA PRO A 81 34.41 -19.64 40.44
C PRO A 81 35.90 -19.72 40.80
N LYS A 82 36.66 -20.56 40.08
CA LYS A 82 38.12 -20.47 40.12
C LYS A 82 38.48 -19.01 39.83
N PRO A 83 39.31 -18.36 40.66
CA PRO A 83 39.70 -16.99 40.40
C PRO A 83 40.25 -16.91 38.98
N PHE A 84 39.71 -15.98 38.19
CA PHE A 84 40.21 -15.70 36.84
C PHE A 84 41.70 -15.44 36.95
N GLY A 85 42.49 -16.40 36.46
CA GLY A 85 43.93 -16.28 36.36
C GLY A 85 44.25 -15.05 35.51
N VAL A 86 45.16 -14.24 36.02
CA VAL A 86 45.74 -13.08 35.34
C VAL A 86 46.05 -13.46 33.89
N ALA A 87 45.47 -12.71 32.95
CA ALA A 87 45.58 -12.95 31.53
C ALA A 87 47.05 -13.09 31.11
N ALA A 88 47.40 -14.24 30.55
CA ALA A 88 48.64 -14.40 29.80
C ALA A 88 48.56 -13.51 28.55
N LYS A 89 49.48 -12.54 28.45
CA LYS A 89 49.69 -11.73 27.24
C LYS A 89 49.93 -12.67 26.06
N GLY A 90 49.02 -12.68 25.08
CA GLY A 90 49.33 -13.25 23.76
C GLY A 90 48.21 -13.91 22.97
N VAL A 91 47.02 -14.14 23.52
CA VAL A 91 45.90 -14.74 22.76
C VAL A 91 44.95 -13.63 22.30
N ARG A 92 44.80 -13.43 20.99
CA ARG A 92 43.72 -12.60 20.42
C ARG A 92 42.38 -13.17 20.90
N GLN A 93 41.66 -12.40 21.70
CA GLN A 93 40.27 -12.67 22.05
C GLN A 93 39.45 -12.74 20.75
N GLY A 94 39.08 -13.96 20.35
CA GLY A 94 37.89 -14.14 19.52
C GLY A 94 36.69 -13.63 20.31
N GLU A 95 35.76 -12.97 19.61
CA GLU A 95 34.51 -12.39 20.08
C GLU A 95 33.85 -13.24 21.19
N GLY A 96 34.17 -12.90 22.44
CA GLY A 96 33.55 -13.51 23.60
C GLY A 96 32.15 -12.94 23.73
N MET A 97 31.16 -13.66 23.21
CA MET A 97 29.73 -13.38 23.40
C MET A 97 29.49 -13.03 24.87
N ASN A 98 28.91 -11.86 25.12
CA ASN A 98 28.59 -11.44 26.47
C ASN A 98 27.65 -12.50 27.07
N SER A 99 27.93 -12.99 28.28
CA SER A 99 27.06 -13.96 28.98
C SER A 99 25.61 -13.48 29.09
N HIS A 100 25.36 -12.17 29.03
CA HIS A 100 24.03 -11.57 28.98
C HIS A 100 23.32 -11.72 27.61
N GLU A 101 24.04 -11.81 26.49
CA GLU A 101 23.43 -12.03 25.17
C GLU A 101 22.83 -13.44 25.08
N ASN A 102 23.52 -14.44 25.62
CA ASN A 102 22.99 -15.81 25.75
C ASN A 102 21.80 -15.90 26.72
N LEU A 103 21.83 -15.14 27.82
CA LEU A 103 20.69 -15.05 28.75
C LEU A 103 19.48 -14.37 28.12
N ALA A 104 19.69 -13.38 27.24
CA ALA A 104 18.61 -12.70 26.52
C ALA A 104 17.82 -13.66 25.62
N CYS A 105 18.52 -14.58 24.92
CA CYS A 105 17.88 -15.63 24.13
C CYS A 105 17.02 -16.56 25.00
N ASN A 106 17.49 -16.89 26.20
CA ASN A 106 16.82 -17.82 27.12
C ASN A 106 15.54 -17.24 27.76
N PHE A 107 15.17 -15.98 27.51
CA PHE A 107 13.84 -15.49 27.87
C PHE A 107 12.75 -16.10 26.99
N CYS A 108 13.11 -16.46 25.76
CA CYS A 108 12.16 -16.94 24.77
C CYS A 108 12.47 -18.37 24.30
N HIS A 109 13.72 -18.79 24.40
CA HIS A 109 14.20 -20.08 23.91
C HIS A 109 14.69 -20.99 25.04
N TYR A 110 14.50 -22.31 24.92
CA TYR A 110 15.05 -23.29 25.87
C TYR A 110 16.55 -23.45 25.73
N ASP A 111 17.05 -23.33 24.51
CA ASP A 111 18.45 -23.51 24.14
C ASP A 111 18.88 -22.34 23.22
N ASN A 112 20.17 -22.00 23.18
CA ASN A 112 20.67 -21.00 22.23
C ASN A 112 20.37 -21.48 20.79
N PRO A 113 19.58 -20.72 20.00
CA PRO A 113 19.09 -21.15 18.70
C PRO A 113 20.17 -21.23 17.61
N GLU A 114 21.39 -20.74 17.84
CA GLU A 114 22.51 -20.83 16.87
C GLU A 114 22.88 -22.27 16.47
N LYS A 115 22.43 -23.28 17.23
CA LYS A 115 22.77 -24.71 17.01
C LYS A 115 21.59 -25.61 16.64
N GLY A 116 20.49 -25.08 16.09
CA GLY A 116 19.41 -25.92 15.60
C GLY A 116 18.07 -25.22 15.36
N LYS A 117 16.99 -26.01 15.23
CA LYS A 117 15.63 -25.44 15.20
C LYS A 117 15.33 -24.81 16.57
N PRO A 118 14.98 -23.52 16.63
CA PRO A 118 14.72 -22.84 17.89
C PRO A 118 13.61 -23.55 18.66
N ARG A 119 13.86 -23.86 19.92
CA ARG A 119 12.87 -24.42 20.85
C ARG A 119 12.42 -23.29 21.76
N PHE A 120 11.13 -22.96 21.74
CA PHE A 120 10.60 -21.85 22.53
C PHE A 120 10.05 -22.32 23.87
N ILE A 121 10.22 -21.49 24.91
CA ILE A 121 9.76 -21.80 26.28
C ILE A 121 8.24 -21.80 26.38
N VAL A 122 7.60 -20.97 25.56
CA VAL A 122 6.15 -20.96 25.35
C VAL A 122 5.86 -20.98 23.87
N ASP A 123 4.60 -21.24 23.52
CA ASP A 123 4.14 -21.02 22.15
C ASP A 123 4.50 -19.60 21.67
N PRO A 124 5.19 -19.43 20.53
CA PRO A 124 5.54 -18.13 19.97
C PRO A 124 4.38 -17.14 19.90
N GLU A 125 3.14 -17.61 19.74
CA GLU A 125 1.93 -16.77 19.74
C GLU A 125 1.67 -16.10 21.11
N ASN A 126 2.06 -16.76 22.19
CA ASN A 126 1.82 -16.31 23.56
C ASN A 126 3.03 -15.59 24.17
N LEU A 127 4.19 -15.66 23.51
CA LEU A 127 5.44 -15.05 23.97
C LEU A 127 5.27 -13.57 24.29
N CYS A 128 4.60 -12.83 23.41
CA CYS A 128 4.36 -11.39 23.60
C CYS A 128 3.38 -11.11 24.74
N ARG A 129 2.43 -12.01 25.00
CA ARG A 129 1.42 -11.86 26.07
C ARG A 129 2.00 -12.03 27.47
N ILE A 130 3.16 -12.69 27.60
CA ILE A 130 3.90 -12.78 28.86
C ILE A 130 4.23 -11.38 29.39
N CYS A 131 4.77 -10.52 28.52
CA CYS A 131 5.15 -9.17 28.88
C CYS A 131 4.02 -8.16 28.64
N HIS A 132 3.08 -8.47 27.74
CA HIS A 132 1.96 -7.61 27.38
C HIS A 132 0.61 -8.34 27.55
N PRO A 133 0.22 -8.67 28.79
CA PRO A 133 -0.99 -9.47 29.05
C PRO A 133 -2.29 -8.78 28.64
N GLN A 134 -2.27 -7.44 28.52
CA GLN A 134 -3.43 -6.63 28.15
C GLN A 134 -3.47 -6.25 26.67
N THR A 135 -2.44 -6.56 25.88
CA THR A 135 -2.47 -6.25 24.44
C THR A 135 -3.27 -7.31 23.68
N THR A 136 -4.30 -6.85 23.00
CA THR A 136 -4.91 -7.53 21.85
C THR A 136 -4.09 -7.22 20.60
N ASN A 137 -4.26 -8.02 19.53
CA ASN A 137 -3.61 -7.75 18.25
C ASN A 137 -4.09 -6.38 17.74
N HIS A 138 -3.25 -5.35 17.89
CA HIS A 138 -3.73 -3.98 17.81
C HIS A 138 -4.16 -3.56 16.40
N HIS A 139 -3.66 -4.21 15.34
CA HIS A 139 -3.82 -3.74 13.97
C HIS A 139 -3.92 -4.91 12.97
N ILE A 140 -4.79 -5.89 13.23
CA ILE A 140 -5.18 -6.79 12.14
C ILE A 140 -5.83 -5.91 11.06
N PRO A 141 -5.36 -5.96 9.81
CA PRO A 141 -5.93 -5.16 8.73
C PRO A 141 -7.45 -5.38 8.67
N LYS A 142 -8.22 -4.33 8.99
CA LYS A 142 -9.70 -4.40 9.00
C LYS A 142 -10.26 -4.71 7.60
N ASP A 143 -9.49 -4.39 6.57
CA ASP A 143 -9.83 -4.73 5.20
C ASP A 143 -9.64 -6.24 4.95
N GLU A 144 -10.73 -6.88 4.54
CA GLU A 144 -10.81 -8.33 4.33
C GLU A 144 -9.87 -8.81 3.22
N LYS A 145 -9.64 -8.02 2.17
CA LYS A 145 -8.73 -8.39 1.07
C LYS A 145 -7.29 -8.49 1.58
N VAL A 146 -6.91 -7.61 2.49
CA VAL A 146 -5.60 -7.63 3.15
C VAL A 146 -5.47 -8.86 4.02
N SER A 147 -6.49 -9.08 4.86
CA SER A 147 -6.55 -10.23 5.73
C SER A 147 -6.39 -11.52 4.94
N LYS A 148 -7.09 -11.66 3.82
CA LYS A 148 -6.98 -12.79 2.91
C LYS A 148 -5.63 -12.89 2.22
N PHE A 149 -5.05 -11.78 1.76
CA PHE A 149 -3.73 -11.75 1.13
C PHE A 149 -2.64 -12.23 2.09
N VAL A 150 -2.59 -11.68 3.30
CA VAL A 150 -1.59 -12.05 4.30
C VAL A 150 -1.77 -13.49 4.76
N ARG A 151 -3.01 -13.95 5.05
CA ARG A 151 -3.27 -15.36 5.38
C ARG A 151 -2.81 -16.31 4.27
N ASN A 152 -2.98 -15.94 3.00
CA ASN A 152 -2.49 -16.72 1.86
C ASN A 152 -0.95 -16.74 1.77
N LEU A 153 -0.26 -15.70 2.23
CA LEU A 153 1.20 -15.74 2.33
C LEU A 153 1.67 -16.59 3.50
N ILE A 154 0.98 -16.53 4.64
CA ILE A 154 1.23 -17.38 5.81
C ILE A 154 1.03 -18.86 5.44
N SER A 155 -0.08 -19.21 4.79
CA SER A 155 -0.36 -20.60 4.39
C SER A 155 0.64 -21.15 3.37
N LYS A 156 1.31 -20.27 2.63
CA LYS A 156 2.41 -20.61 1.70
C LYS A 156 3.80 -20.60 2.36
N GLY A 157 3.89 -20.34 3.66
CA GLY A 157 5.16 -20.22 4.38
C GLY A 157 6.02 -19.03 3.96
N LYS A 158 5.44 -18.04 3.28
CA LYS A 158 6.14 -16.80 2.85
C LYS A 158 6.15 -15.72 3.92
N LEU A 159 5.24 -15.81 4.88
CA LEU A 159 5.23 -15.00 6.09
C LEU A 159 5.11 -15.94 7.29
N PRO A 160 5.73 -15.58 8.42
CA PRO A 160 5.60 -16.38 9.61
C PRO A 160 4.20 -16.17 10.20
N GLY A 161 3.61 -17.26 10.70
CA GLY A 161 2.27 -17.31 11.25
C GLY A 161 2.00 -18.70 11.78
N SER A 162 0.84 -18.93 12.38
CA SER A 162 0.47 -20.26 12.89
C SER A 162 -1.01 -20.52 12.62
N GLY A 163 -1.33 -21.76 12.25
CA GLY A 163 -2.67 -22.13 11.79
C GLY A 163 -3.16 -21.42 10.52
N GLY A 164 -2.28 -20.69 9.81
CA GLY A 164 -2.69 -19.82 8.70
C GLY A 164 -3.17 -18.43 9.13
N ASP A 165 -3.11 -18.11 10.41
CA ASP A 165 -3.54 -16.83 10.99
C ASP A 165 -2.37 -15.92 11.39
N PHE A 166 -2.72 -14.64 11.55
CA PHE A 166 -1.83 -13.58 12.01
C PHE A 166 -1.39 -13.81 13.46
N ASN A 167 -0.12 -13.52 13.72
CA ASN A 167 0.37 -13.29 15.07
C ASN A 167 1.33 -12.09 15.09
N CYS A 168 1.83 -11.75 16.28
CA CYS A 168 2.66 -10.58 16.48
C CYS A 168 3.89 -10.58 15.56
N TYR A 169 4.52 -11.75 15.38
CA TYR A 169 5.74 -11.88 14.59
C TYR A 169 5.50 -12.05 13.08
N THR A 170 4.24 -12.24 12.64
CA THR A 170 3.87 -12.01 11.24
C THR A 170 4.30 -10.62 10.80
N CYS A 171 4.03 -9.62 11.63
CA CYS A 171 4.27 -8.22 11.29
C CYS A 171 5.53 -7.65 11.95
N HIS A 172 5.94 -8.12 13.13
CA HIS A 172 7.02 -7.53 13.92
C HIS A 172 8.29 -8.41 13.95
N THR A 173 9.46 -7.77 13.94
CA THR A 173 10.72 -8.45 14.28
C THR A 173 10.88 -8.56 15.80
N ILE A 174 11.06 -9.77 16.31
CA ILE A 174 11.16 -10.03 17.75
C ILE A 174 12.54 -9.63 18.32
N HIS A 175 13.61 -9.66 17.50
CA HIS A 175 14.98 -9.48 17.98
C HIS A 175 15.57 -8.07 17.80
N ASP A 176 15.03 -7.25 16.90
CA ASP A 176 15.61 -5.94 16.61
C ASP A 176 14.94 -4.83 17.44
N SER A 177 13.62 -4.84 17.53
CA SER A 177 12.84 -3.90 18.34
C SER A 177 11.35 -4.31 18.32
N PRO A 178 10.63 -4.29 19.45
CA PRO A 178 9.21 -4.67 19.51
C PRO A 178 8.29 -3.80 18.63
N LEU A 179 8.78 -2.67 18.11
CA LEU A 179 8.05 -1.78 17.21
C LEU A 179 8.55 -1.82 15.75
N SER A 180 9.54 -2.66 15.41
CA SER A 180 9.99 -2.77 14.01
C SER A 180 9.14 -3.79 13.27
N MET A 181 8.74 -3.41 12.06
CA MET A 181 8.08 -4.31 11.14
C MET A 181 9.09 -5.30 10.55
N SER A 182 8.72 -6.56 10.40
CA SER A 182 9.57 -7.57 9.75
C SER A 182 9.78 -7.23 8.28
N ASP A 183 11.00 -7.44 7.79
CA ASP A 183 11.34 -7.17 6.39
C ASP A 183 10.51 -8.01 5.41
N ASP A 184 10.16 -9.23 5.79
CA ASP A 184 9.35 -10.11 4.94
C ASP A 184 7.91 -9.60 4.83
N TYR A 185 7.32 -9.11 5.92
CA TYR A 185 6.00 -8.48 5.90
C TYR A 185 6.01 -7.19 5.08
N ARG A 186 7.05 -6.35 5.25
CA ARG A 186 7.24 -5.14 4.45
C ARG A 186 7.35 -5.45 2.95
N LYS A 187 8.19 -6.40 2.55
CA LYS A 187 8.32 -6.85 1.15
C LYS A 187 7.01 -7.43 0.62
N ALA A 188 6.28 -8.18 1.45
CA ALA A 188 4.98 -8.72 1.09
C ALA A 188 3.95 -7.61 0.82
N LEU A 189 3.92 -6.56 1.63
CA LEU A 189 3.07 -5.39 1.42
C LEU A 189 3.46 -4.62 0.16
N GLU A 190 4.75 -4.34 -0.02
CA GLU A 190 5.34 -3.72 -1.22
C GLU A 190 4.96 -4.50 -2.49
N ALA A 191 4.98 -5.84 -2.44
CA ALA A 191 4.61 -6.70 -3.55
C ALA A 191 3.09 -6.77 -3.78
N SER A 192 2.29 -6.65 -2.71
CA SER A 192 0.84 -6.83 -2.77
C SER A 192 0.19 -5.81 -3.70
N LYS A 193 0.56 -4.52 -3.59
CA LYS A 193 -0.01 -3.42 -4.41
C LYS A 193 -1.54 -3.46 -4.54
N ILE A 194 -2.24 -4.07 -3.57
CA ILE A 194 -3.70 -4.33 -3.56
C ILE A 194 -4.42 -3.35 -2.60
N GLN A 195 -3.67 -2.65 -1.75
CA GLN A 195 -4.20 -1.74 -0.74
C GLN A 195 -3.87 -0.30 -1.07
N ASN A 196 -4.80 0.58 -0.71
CA ASN A 196 -4.52 2.01 -0.61
C ASN A 196 -3.54 2.22 0.57
N PRO A 197 -2.26 2.58 0.30
CA PRO A 197 -1.28 2.80 1.37
C PRO A 197 -1.51 4.15 2.06
N HIS A 198 -2.30 5.04 1.45
CA HIS A 198 -2.43 6.41 1.91
C HIS A 198 -3.17 6.49 3.25
N GLY A 199 -2.68 7.35 4.14
CA GLY A 199 -3.22 7.54 5.49
C GLY A 199 -3.04 6.38 6.46
N ASN A 200 -2.33 5.33 6.07
CA ASN A 200 -2.07 4.18 6.93
C ASN A 200 -0.60 4.21 7.41
N LYS A 201 -0.41 4.51 8.70
CA LYS A 201 0.91 4.60 9.35
C LYS A 201 1.75 3.33 9.21
N VAL A 202 1.10 2.17 9.11
CA VAL A 202 1.76 0.86 8.92
C VAL A 202 2.25 0.73 7.47
N MET A 203 1.51 1.28 6.51
CA MET A 203 1.80 1.16 5.08
C MET A 203 2.79 2.21 4.57
N CYS A 204 3.23 3.15 5.40
CA CYS A 204 4.27 4.12 5.07
C CYS A 204 5.53 3.46 4.47
N ALA A 205 5.88 2.26 4.93
CA ALA A 205 7.02 1.49 4.42
C ALA A 205 6.89 1.07 2.95
N THR A 206 5.66 1.08 2.39
CA THR A 206 5.41 0.79 0.97
C THR A 206 6.02 1.87 0.07
N CYS A 207 6.06 3.10 0.55
CA CYS A 207 6.54 4.26 -0.20
C CYS A 207 7.90 4.75 0.30
N HIS A 208 8.20 4.58 1.60
CA HIS A 208 9.34 5.19 2.25
C HIS A 208 10.42 4.20 2.67
N ALA A 209 11.68 4.60 2.47
CA ALA A 209 12.83 3.87 2.93
C ALA A 209 13.12 4.20 4.40
N GLY A 210 12.93 3.21 5.28
CA GLY A 210 13.23 3.30 6.71
C GLY A 210 12.14 3.95 7.55
N LYS A 211 12.47 4.28 8.81
CA LYS A 211 11.55 4.95 9.72
C LYS A 211 11.46 6.42 9.31
N ILE A 212 10.27 6.85 8.88
CA ILE A 212 10.00 8.28 8.67
C ILE A 212 10.09 8.96 10.06
N LYS A 213 10.30 10.27 10.17
CA LYS A 213 10.12 11.01 11.44
C LYS A 213 9.43 12.32 11.11
N LYS A 214 8.58 12.84 12.01
CA LYS A 214 7.98 14.16 11.82
C LYS A 214 9.09 15.22 11.68
N GLY A 215 9.06 15.99 10.60
CA GLY A 215 10.11 16.96 10.25
C GLY A 215 11.44 16.34 9.77
N GLY A 216 11.54 15.02 9.66
CA GLY A 216 12.69 14.34 9.12
C GLY A 216 12.72 14.34 7.59
N GLU A 217 13.89 14.01 7.01
CA GLU A 217 14.02 13.84 5.56
C GLU A 217 13.15 12.69 5.06
N VAL A 218 12.32 12.97 4.05
CA VAL A 218 11.47 11.99 3.40
C VAL A 218 12.28 11.26 2.32
N ARG A 219 12.48 9.95 2.48
CA ARG A 219 13.19 9.10 1.53
C ARG A 219 12.23 8.08 0.93
N PHE A 220 12.13 8.02 -0.39
CA PHE A 220 11.26 7.06 -1.09
C PHE A 220 12.01 5.78 -1.45
N VAL A 221 11.32 4.63 -1.45
CA VAL A 221 11.89 3.34 -1.85
C VAL A 221 12.33 3.32 -3.33
N SER A 222 11.70 4.14 -4.17
CA SER A 222 12.07 4.32 -5.59
C SER A 222 13.18 5.35 -5.82
N GLY A 223 13.78 5.88 -4.74
CA GLY A 223 14.73 6.98 -4.81
C GLY A 223 14.07 8.27 -5.31
N ARG A 224 14.64 8.89 -6.35
CA ARG A 224 14.15 10.17 -6.89
C ARG A 224 13.01 10.04 -7.92
N ASN A 225 12.66 8.82 -8.34
CA ASN A 225 11.61 8.61 -9.34
C ASN A 225 10.28 8.29 -8.63
N ILE A 226 9.63 9.33 -8.13
CA ILE A 226 8.42 9.22 -7.32
C ILE A 226 7.23 8.89 -8.20
N ASP A 227 7.17 9.40 -9.44
CA ASP A 227 6.11 9.06 -10.40
C ASP A 227 6.07 7.54 -10.66
N LYS A 228 7.22 6.90 -10.83
CA LYS A 228 7.30 5.43 -10.99
C LYS A 228 6.73 4.68 -9.78
N LEU A 229 6.90 5.22 -8.58
CA LEU A 229 6.33 4.64 -7.36
C LEU A 229 4.81 4.80 -7.35
N CYS A 230 4.29 6.00 -7.58
CA CYS A 230 2.85 6.29 -7.63
C CYS A 230 2.15 5.45 -8.71
N LEU A 231 2.71 5.41 -9.91
CA LEU A 231 2.17 4.64 -11.05
C LEU A 231 2.25 3.13 -10.85
N SER A 232 3.08 2.64 -9.92
CA SER A 232 3.11 1.22 -9.60
C SER A 232 1.78 0.70 -9.04
N CYS A 233 0.95 1.60 -8.51
CA CYS A 233 -0.42 1.36 -8.09
C CYS A 233 -1.43 2.10 -9.01
N HIS A 234 -1.25 3.39 -9.25
CA HIS A 234 -2.20 4.23 -10.01
C HIS A 234 -2.20 4.00 -11.53
N GLY A 235 -1.26 3.21 -12.06
CA GLY A 235 -1.28 2.77 -13.47
C GLY A 235 -1.94 1.41 -13.67
N LYS A 236 -2.48 0.79 -12.62
CA LYS A 236 -3.08 -0.55 -12.70
C LYS A 236 -4.58 -0.50 -12.98
N GLU A 237 -5.06 -1.51 -13.69
CA GLU A 237 -6.48 -1.75 -13.87
C GLU A 237 -7.22 -1.87 -12.53
N GLY A 238 -8.39 -1.23 -12.43
CA GLY A 238 -9.22 -1.22 -11.23
C GLY A 238 -8.77 -0.25 -10.13
N VAL A 239 -7.60 0.40 -10.27
CA VAL A 239 -7.26 1.59 -9.50
C VAL A 239 -7.68 2.79 -10.34
N PRO A 240 -8.37 3.80 -9.78
CA PRO A 240 -8.64 5.03 -10.50
C PRO A 240 -7.32 5.56 -11.06
N SER A 241 -7.20 5.51 -12.39
CA SER A 241 -6.02 6.04 -13.06
C SER A 241 -5.94 7.51 -12.69
N SER A 242 -4.73 8.00 -12.44
CA SER A 242 -4.51 9.43 -12.28
C SER A 242 -4.73 10.06 -13.65
N PRO A 243 -5.87 10.71 -13.92
CA PRO A 243 -6.21 11.07 -15.29
C PRO A 243 -5.82 12.51 -15.61
N HIS A 244 -4.97 13.07 -14.75
CA HIS A 244 -4.40 14.41 -14.85
C HIS A 244 -2.91 14.34 -15.21
N VAL A 245 -2.46 15.43 -15.81
CA VAL A 245 -1.21 15.50 -16.54
C VAL A 245 0.01 15.43 -15.62
N TRP A 246 0.98 14.60 -15.99
CA TRP A 246 2.28 14.50 -15.35
C TRP A 246 3.37 14.34 -16.43
N GLY A 247 4.62 14.62 -16.09
CA GLY A 247 5.75 14.53 -17.02
C GLY A 247 5.84 15.63 -18.08
N VAL A 248 4.88 16.57 -18.10
CA VAL A 248 4.88 17.73 -19.00
C VAL A 248 5.73 18.86 -18.42
N ARG A 249 6.51 19.51 -19.29
CA ARG A 249 7.35 20.64 -18.89
C ARG A 249 6.50 21.88 -18.65
N SER A 250 6.88 22.62 -17.62
CA SER A 250 6.50 24.02 -17.55
C SER A 250 7.29 24.78 -18.60
N THR A 251 6.60 25.50 -19.50
CA THR A 251 7.21 26.35 -20.52
C THR A 251 6.43 27.66 -20.58
N GLU A 252 7.03 28.77 -21.00
CA GLU A 252 6.26 30.02 -21.15
C GLU A 252 5.06 29.92 -22.10
N LYS A 253 5.11 29.00 -23.08
CA LYS A 253 4.05 28.78 -24.08
C LYS A 253 2.89 27.97 -23.56
N THR A 254 3.19 27.12 -22.59
CA THR A 254 2.20 26.29 -21.95
C THR A 254 1.77 26.91 -20.63
N TRP A 255 2.70 27.00 -19.69
CA TRP A 255 2.53 27.55 -18.35
C TRP A 255 3.90 27.92 -17.78
N LYS A 256 4.04 29.17 -17.34
CA LYS A 256 5.15 29.63 -16.52
C LYS A 256 4.84 29.29 -15.06
N MET A 257 5.06 28.02 -14.67
CA MET A 257 4.96 27.53 -13.29
C MET A 257 6.10 28.04 -12.41
N ASP A 258 7.03 28.79 -13.01
CA ASP A 258 8.19 29.40 -12.37
C ASP A 258 7.79 30.08 -11.04
N TYR A 259 8.10 29.37 -9.95
CA TYR A 259 8.41 29.85 -8.59
C TYR A 259 7.35 29.95 -7.50
N LEU A 260 6.16 29.34 -7.63
CA LEU A 260 5.22 29.25 -6.47
C LEU A 260 5.60 28.20 -5.42
N GLY A 261 6.86 27.74 -5.40
CA GLY A 261 7.35 26.76 -4.43
C GLY A 261 6.88 25.32 -4.66
N PHE A 262 6.18 25.04 -5.77
CA PHE A 262 5.76 23.68 -6.11
C PHE A 262 6.96 22.79 -6.52
N PRO A 263 7.01 21.52 -6.07
CA PRO A 263 8.10 20.63 -6.42
C PRO A 263 7.98 20.18 -7.89
N LEU A 264 9.05 20.36 -8.65
CA LEU A 264 9.17 19.90 -10.04
C LEU A 264 10.37 18.96 -10.17
N LEU A 265 10.25 17.91 -10.99
CA LEU A 265 11.38 17.03 -11.30
C LEU A 265 11.95 17.42 -12.65
N ARG A 266 13.12 18.10 -12.64
CA ARG A 266 13.79 18.57 -13.87
C ARG A 266 12.88 19.45 -14.74
N GLY A 267 12.12 20.35 -14.11
CA GLY A 267 11.19 21.27 -14.78
C GLY A 267 9.90 20.64 -15.29
N LYS A 268 9.62 19.39 -14.92
CA LYS A 268 8.39 18.67 -15.26
C LYS A 268 7.46 18.55 -14.06
N LEU A 269 6.15 18.57 -14.34
CA LEU A 269 5.11 18.21 -13.38
C LEU A 269 5.29 16.75 -12.97
N THR A 270 5.15 16.47 -11.67
CA THR A 270 5.14 15.13 -11.08
C THR A 270 3.87 14.96 -10.24
N CYS A 271 3.62 13.75 -9.76
CA CYS A 271 2.53 13.52 -8.81
C CYS A 271 2.65 14.44 -7.59
N GLN A 272 3.88 14.66 -7.09
CA GLN A 272 4.12 15.50 -5.91
C GLN A 272 3.97 17.00 -6.15
N THR A 273 4.00 17.43 -7.42
CA THR A 273 3.68 18.81 -7.75
C THR A 273 2.29 19.14 -7.24
N CYS A 274 1.32 18.28 -7.53
CA CYS A 274 -0.07 18.52 -7.14
C CYS A 274 -0.43 17.91 -5.78
N HIS A 275 0.18 16.78 -5.43
CA HIS A 275 -0.17 16.03 -4.22
C HIS A 275 0.89 16.20 -3.14
N ASP A 276 0.43 16.44 -1.90
CA ASP A 276 1.23 16.49 -0.69
C ASP A 276 0.68 15.49 0.33
N GLU A 277 1.07 14.23 0.15
CA GLU A 277 0.57 13.17 1.01
C GLU A 277 1.13 13.30 2.43
N VAL A 278 0.23 13.43 3.40
CA VAL A 278 0.59 13.47 4.81
C VAL A 278 1.08 12.11 5.28
N CYS A 279 2.39 12.02 5.49
CA CYS A 279 3.00 10.94 6.23
C CYS A 279 3.03 11.36 7.71
N TYR A 280 2.26 10.67 8.57
CA TYR A 280 2.15 10.78 10.04
C TYR A 280 0.80 11.19 10.57
N ASP A 281 0.15 12.11 9.88
CA ASP A 281 -1.11 12.67 10.33
C ASP A 281 -2.28 11.85 9.75
N GLU A 282 -3.47 12.04 10.33
CA GLU A 282 -4.68 11.45 9.76
C GLU A 282 -4.99 12.13 8.43
N ILE A 283 -5.63 11.40 7.50
CA ILE A 283 -6.10 11.99 6.25
C ILE A 283 -7.09 13.09 6.62
N ASP A 284 -6.84 14.31 6.15
CA ASP A 284 -7.81 15.38 6.22
C ASP A 284 -9.05 14.98 5.40
N PRO A 285 -10.22 14.80 6.03
CA PRO A 285 -11.43 14.39 5.33
C PRO A 285 -11.89 15.42 4.28
N ASP A 286 -11.50 16.68 4.42
CA ASP A 286 -11.79 17.76 3.46
C ASP A 286 -10.76 17.82 2.33
N ASN A 287 -9.62 17.12 2.45
CA ASN A 287 -8.60 16.98 1.42
C ASN A 287 -8.20 15.52 1.16
N PRO A 288 -9.16 14.63 0.81
CA PRO A 288 -8.92 13.19 0.70
C PRO A 288 -8.01 12.81 -0.49
N LYS A 289 -7.77 13.75 -1.40
CA LYS A 289 -6.86 13.61 -2.56
C LYS A 289 -5.49 14.22 -2.29
N PHE A 290 -5.23 14.74 -1.09
CA PHE A 290 -3.93 15.33 -0.72
C PHE A 290 -3.50 16.47 -1.63
N LEU A 291 -4.43 17.30 -2.14
CA LEU A 291 -4.03 18.44 -2.97
C LEU A 291 -3.18 19.40 -2.14
N ARG A 292 -2.01 19.78 -2.68
CA ARG A 292 -1.04 20.61 -1.98
C ARG A 292 -1.64 21.96 -1.60
N GLY A 293 -1.57 22.31 -0.32
CA GLY A 293 -2.16 23.54 0.22
C GLY A 293 -3.69 23.51 0.32
N GLY A 294 -4.32 22.33 0.19
CA GLY A 294 -5.74 22.14 0.46
C GLY A 294 -6.10 22.23 1.94
N PRO A 295 -7.38 22.01 2.30
CA PRO A 295 -8.47 21.60 1.41
C PRO A 295 -8.91 22.69 0.42
N TYR A 296 -9.53 22.27 -0.68
CA TYR A 296 -10.11 23.16 -1.69
C TYR A 296 -11.59 22.83 -1.87
N ARG A 297 -12.42 23.87 -2.05
CA ARG A 297 -13.86 23.68 -2.29
C ARG A 297 -14.11 23.13 -3.70
N ASP A 298 -13.35 23.61 -4.67
CA ASP A 298 -13.35 23.14 -6.05
C ASP A 298 -11.92 22.78 -6.48
N ILE A 299 -11.75 21.77 -7.33
CA ILE A 299 -10.43 21.43 -7.90
C ILE A 299 -9.88 22.59 -8.74
N ASP A 300 -10.75 23.41 -9.34
CA ASP A 300 -10.35 24.59 -10.09
C ASP A 300 -9.62 25.60 -9.21
N ASP A 301 -10.01 25.75 -7.93
CA ASP A 301 -9.31 26.65 -6.99
C ASP A 301 -7.85 26.24 -6.78
N PHE A 302 -7.57 24.93 -6.83
CA PHE A 302 -6.21 24.40 -6.81
C PHE A 302 -5.50 24.68 -8.14
N CYS A 303 -6.15 24.39 -9.27
CA CYS A 303 -5.59 24.65 -10.60
C CYS A 303 -5.23 26.13 -10.77
N TYR A 304 -6.06 27.05 -10.26
CA TYR A 304 -5.82 28.50 -10.31
C TYR A 304 -4.63 28.98 -9.48
N LYS A 305 -4.01 28.12 -8.66
CA LYS A 305 -2.70 28.42 -8.09
C LYS A 305 -1.66 28.62 -9.18
N CYS A 306 -1.79 27.93 -10.30
CA CYS A 306 -0.83 28.01 -11.39
C CYS A 306 -1.44 28.50 -12.71
N HIS A 307 -2.76 28.32 -12.89
CA HIS A 307 -3.51 28.78 -14.03
C HIS A 307 -4.13 30.15 -13.74
N ILE A 308 -4.02 31.09 -14.69
CA ILE A 308 -4.61 32.42 -14.50
C ILE A 308 -6.14 32.27 -14.48
N ASN A 309 -6.77 32.65 -13.37
CA ASN A 309 -8.24 32.76 -13.25
C ASN A 309 -8.76 33.99 -13.99
N THR A 310 -8.46 34.07 -15.27
CA THR A 310 -9.05 35.04 -16.17
C THR A 310 -9.66 34.20 -17.26
N ASN A 311 -10.99 34.26 -17.44
CA ASN A 311 -11.75 33.59 -18.51
C ASN A 311 -11.18 33.78 -19.95
N VAL A 312 -10.06 34.47 -20.10
CA VAL A 312 -9.21 34.61 -21.29
C VAL A 312 -8.16 33.49 -21.35
N ALA A 313 -8.56 32.35 -21.91
CA ALA A 313 -7.88 31.50 -22.92
C ALA A 313 -6.35 31.22 -22.93
N PHE A 314 -5.54 31.65 -21.96
CA PHE A 314 -4.06 31.52 -22.07
C PHE A 314 -3.49 30.17 -21.61
N SER A 315 -4.26 29.29 -20.97
CA SER A 315 -3.74 28.01 -20.46
C SER A 315 -4.67 26.81 -20.66
N SER A 316 -5.58 26.86 -21.63
CA SER A 316 -6.42 25.70 -21.94
C SER A 316 -5.62 24.70 -22.80
N PRO A 317 -5.62 23.39 -22.47
CA PRO A 317 -5.04 22.37 -23.34
C PRO A 317 -5.72 22.30 -24.72
N HIS A 318 -6.88 22.94 -24.89
CA HIS A 318 -7.55 23.10 -26.19
C HIS A 318 -6.94 24.21 -27.06
N ARG A 319 -6.07 25.08 -26.50
CA ARG A 319 -5.31 26.07 -27.28
C ARG A 319 -4.03 25.45 -27.82
N GLN A 320 -4.22 24.57 -28.79
CA GLN A 320 -3.16 23.76 -29.37
C GLN A 320 -2.39 24.45 -30.49
N ILE A 321 -2.76 25.70 -30.83
CA ILE A 321 -2.13 26.51 -31.88
C ILE A 321 -1.62 27.82 -31.28
N ASP A 322 -0.36 28.16 -31.54
CA ASP A 322 0.25 29.42 -31.11
C ASP A 322 -0.14 30.59 -32.02
N GLN A 323 0.29 31.81 -31.67
CA GLN A 323 -0.01 33.02 -32.45
C GLN A 323 0.53 33.02 -33.89
N PHE A 324 1.45 32.10 -34.21
CA PHE A 324 2.04 31.94 -35.54
C PHE A 324 1.41 30.76 -36.31
N GLY A 325 0.36 30.14 -35.78
CA GLY A 325 -0.29 29.00 -36.43
C GLY A 325 0.42 27.67 -36.23
N ARG A 326 1.41 27.57 -35.31
CA ARG A 326 2.15 26.33 -35.06
C ARG A 326 1.49 25.52 -33.95
N ILE A 327 1.56 24.19 -34.05
CA ILE A 327 1.08 23.29 -33.00
C ILE A 327 1.94 23.44 -31.73
N VAL A 328 1.29 23.58 -30.58
CA VAL A 328 1.92 23.56 -29.25
C VAL A 328 1.95 22.11 -28.78
N GLU A 329 3.01 21.39 -29.12
CA GLU A 329 3.11 19.93 -28.92
C GLU A 329 2.85 19.49 -27.48
N GLU A 330 3.27 20.28 -26.49
CA GLU A 330 3.08 19.98 -25.08
C GLU A 330 1.60 19.99 -24.65
N SER A 331 0.73 20.70 -25.38
CA SER A 331 -0.72 20.67 -25.12
C SER A 331 -1.34 19.32 -25.51
N CYS A 332 -0.76 18.62 -26.49
CA CYS A 332 -1.23 17.29 -26.91
C CYS A 332 -1.02 16.27 -25.79
N LEU A 333 0.06 16.42 -25.01
CA LEU A 333 0.42 15.51 -23.91
C LEU A 333 -0.54 15.57 -22.71
N PHE A 334 -1.54 16.46 -22.74
CA PHE A 334 -2.61 16.49 -21.74
C PHE A 334 -3.57 15.32 -21.92
N CYS A 335 -3.85 15.00 -23.17
CA CYS A 335 -4.82 13.97 -23.53
C CYS A 335 -4.12 12.72 -24.04
N HIS A 336 -2.97 12.88 -24.69
CA HIS A 336 -2.29 11.80 -25.41
C HIS A 336 -0.99 11.34 -24.75
N THR A 337 -0.64 10.07 -24.97
CA THR A 337 0.62 9.46 -24.47
C THR A 337 1.86 9.98 -25.20
N GLY A 338 1.67 10.66 -26.33
CA GLY A 338 2.72 11.31 -27.14
C GLY A 338 2.15 12.45 -27.98
N VAL A 339 2.99 13.03 -28.85
CA VAL A 339 2.57 14.06 -29.80
C VAL A 339 2.05 13.38 -31.08
N PRO A 340 0.77 13.56 -31.47
CA PRO A 340 0.25 13.04 -32.74
C PRO A 340 0.94 13.64 -33.95
N THR A 341 1.21 12.84 -34.98
CA THR A 341 1.83 13.30 -36.25
C THR A 341 0.83 13.46 -37.39
N GLY A 342 -0.47 13.41 -37.09
CA GLY A 342 -1.57 13.44 -38.07
C GLY A 342 -1.92 12.07 -38.68
N ASP A 343 -1.05 11.06 -38.52
CA ASP A 343 -1.42 9.67 -38.76
C ASP A 343 -2.30 9.15 -37.61
N PRO A 344 -3.54 8.69 -37.86
CA PRO A 344 -4.42 8.17 -36.83
C PRO A 344 -3.85 6.93 -36.11
N ASN A 345 -2.93 6.20 -36.74
CA ASN A 345 -2.28 5.02 -36.16
C ASN A 345 -0.97 5.34 -35.44
N HIS A 346 -0.55 6.60 -35.40
CA HIS A 346 0.66 6.98 -34.69
C HIS A 346 0.51 6.67 -33.19
N PRO A 347 1.49 6.03 -32.52
CA PRO A 347 1.36 5.70 -31.10
C PRO A 347 1.02 6.90 -30.20
N GLY A 348 1.42 8.11 -30.60
CA GLY A 348 1.05 9.34 -29.92
C GLY A 348 -0.42 9.76 -30.06
N THR A 349 -1.29 9.04 -30.77
CA THR A 349 -2.75 9.28 -30.76
C THR A 349 -3.46 8.57 -29.61
N GLU A 350 -2.81 7.61 -28.95
CA GLU A 350 -3.35 6.93 -27.77
C GLU A 350 -3.60 7.93 -26.63
N LEU A 351 -4.74 7.80 -25.95
CA LEU A 351 -5.06 8.65 -24.81
C LEU A 351 -4.36 8.17 -23.54
N VAL A 352 -4.02 9.09 -22.64
CA VAL A 352 -3.40 8.77 -21.32
C VAL A 352 -4.35 8.01 -20.39
N GLY A 353 -5.62 7.87 -20.76
CA GLY A 353 -6.64 7.11 -20.06
C GLY A 353 -7.91 6.97 -20.90
N SER A 354 -8.99 6.46 -20.31
CA SER A 354 -10.28 6.48 -20.99
C SER A 354 -10.74 7.91 -21.23
N GLU A 355 -11.48 8.14 -22.30
CA GLU A 355 -11.82 9.49 -22.72
C GLU A 355 -12.63 10.27 -21.66
N VAL A 356 -13.54 9.59 -20.99
CA VAL A 356 -14.33 10.16 -19.88
C VAL A 356 -13.41 10.61 -18.74
N SER A 357 -12.37 9.83 -18.45
CA SER A 357 -11.41 10.11 -17.39
C SER A 357 -10.53 11.32 -17.74
N VAL A 358 -10.02 11.36 -18.98
CA VAL A 358 -9.20 12.47 -19.49
C VAL A 358 -9.98 13.78 -19.44
N CYS A 359 -11.20 13.81 -20.00
CA CYS A 359 -12.04 15.01 -19.99
C CYS A 359 -12.48 15.39 -18.56
N GLY A 360 -12.91 14.40 -17.77
CA GLY A 360 -13.43 14.59 -16.42
C GLY A 360 -12.39 15.00 -15.38
N SER A 361 -11.11 14.95 -15.73
CA SER A 361 -10.03 15.44 -14.86
C SER A 361 -9.92 16.95 -14.85
N CYS A 362 -10.43 17.62 -15.88
CA CYS A 362 -10.37 19.07 -16.01
C CYS A 362 -11.77 19.72 -16.07
N HIS A 363 -12.82 18.93 -16.28
CA HIS A 363 -14.18 19.43 -16.41
C HIS A 363 -15.09 18.69 -15.44
N ASP A 364 -15.93 19.44 -14.72
CA ASP A 364 -17.05 18.84 -14.02
C ASP A 364 -18.05 18.30 -15.06
N ILE A 365 -18.23 16.98 -15.05
CA ILE A 365 -19.14 16.28 -15.96
C ILE A 365 -20.58 16.29 -15.38
N TYR A 366 -20.81 16.80 -14.17
CA TYR A 366 -22.16 16.79 -13.59
C TYR A 366 -22.64 18.17 -13.09
N PRO A 367 -23.85 18.62 -13.47
CA PRO A 367 -24.79 17.98 -14.39
C PRO A 367 -24.45 18.29 -15.88
N HIS A 368 -24.08 17.26 -16.66
CA HIS A 368 -23.90 17.41 -18.11
C HIS A 368 -25.09 16.85 -18.90
N PRO A 369 -25.65 17.59 -19.87
CA PRO A 369 -26.66 17.09 -20.79
C PRO A 369 -26.01 16.03 -21.69
N GLY A 370 -26.00 14.78 -21.25
CA GLY A 370 -25.36 13.68 -22.00
C GLY A 370 -24.56 12.67 -21.19
N VAL A 371 -24.40 12.78 -19.86
CA VAL A 371 -23.69 11.71 -19.10
C VAL A 371 -24.39 10.35 -19.26
N ASN A 372 -25.73 10.36 -19.32
CA ASN A 372 -26.54 9.18 -19.60
C ASN A 372 -26.38 8.67 -21.05
N HIS A 373 -25.62 9.37 -21.91
CA HIS A 373 -25.35 8.98 -23.29
C HIS A 373 -24.02 8.26 -23.46
N LEU A 374 -23.26 7.94 -22.40
CA LEU A 374 -22.05 7.10 -22.50
C LEU A 374 -22.41 5.62 -22.69
N ILE A 375 -23.19 5.31 -23.72
CA ILE A 375 -23.78 4.01 -24.00
C ILE A 375 -23.40 3.52 -25.40
N LYS A 376 -23.53 2.21 -25.62
CA LYS A 376 -23.41 1.62 -26.95
C LYS A 376 -24.52 2.14 -27.86
N LEU A 377 -24.13 2.67 -29.02
CA LEU A 377 -25.06 3.17 -30.02
C LEU A 377 -25.82 1.98 -30.68
N PRO A 378 -27.16 1.98 -30.67
CA PRO A 378 -27.96 0.97 -31.37
C PRO A 378 -27.70 0.93 -32.88
N ASP A 379 -27.95 -0.21 -33.52
CA ASP A 379 -27.62 -0.41 -34.95
C ASP A 379 -28.34 0.55 -35.90
N ASP A 380 -29.59 0.88 -35.63
CA ASP A 380 -30.37 1.83 -36.44
C ASP A 380 -29.84 3.26 -36.30
N MET A 381 -29.44 3.68 -35.09
CA MET A 381 -28.80 4.97 -34.84
C MET A 381 -27.40 5.03 -35.45
N TYR A 382 -26.65 3.92 -35.41
CA TYR A 382 -25.35 3.83 -36.05
C TYR A 382 -25.43 4.00 -37.58
N LYS A 383 -26.43 3.38 -38.23
CA LYS A 383 -26.67 3.59 -39.67
C LYS A 383 -26.97 5.06 -39.99
N ARG A 384 -27.84 5.70 -39.20
CA ARG A 384 -28.14 7.13 -39.34
C ARG A 384 -26.90 8.02 -39.17
N LYS A 385 -26.05 7.70 -38.19
CA LYS A 385 -24.78 8.40 -37.98
C LYS A 385 -23.88 8.29 -39.21
N VAL A 386 -23.70 7.10 -39.76
CA VAL A 386 -22.86 6.89 -40.96
C VAL A 386 -23.41 7.68 -42.16
N GLU A 387 -24.73 7.71 -42.33
CA GLU A 387 -25.36 8.52 -43.37
C GLU A 387 -25.14 10.02 -43.14
N TYR A 388 -25.25 10.48 -41.90
CA TYR A 388 -24.97 11.86 -41.50
C TYR A 388 -23.52 12.23 -41.83
N GLU A 389 -22.54 11.41 -41.41
CA GLU A 389 -21.11 11.63 -41.68
C GLU A 389 -20.85 11.82 -43.18
N LYS A 390 -21.42 10.94 -44.02
CA LYS A 390 -21.29 11.03 -45.47
C LYS A 390 -21.94 12.28 -46.06
N ARG A 391 -23.11 12.67 -45.57
CA ARG A 391 -23.87 13.81 -46.10
C ARG A 391 -23.22 15.15 -45.76
N HIS A 392 -22.64 15.25 -44.57
CA HIS A 392 -22.12 16.50 -44.01
C HIS A 392 -20.60 16.58 -43.99
N ASP A 393 -19.91 15.59 -44.58
CA ASP A 393 -18.44 15.54 -44.66
C ASP A 393 -17.78 15.73 -43.28
N VAL A 394 -18.26 14.96 -42.30
CA VAL A 394 -17.83 15.04 -40.89
C VAL A 394 -17.58 13.67 -40.31
N LYS A 395 -16.59 13.58 -39.42
CA LYS A 395 -16.33 12.38 -38.62
C LYS A 395 -16.84 12.57 -37.20
N VAL A 396 -17.76 11.70 -36.81
CA VAL A 396 -18.32 11.57 -35.46
C VAL A 396 -17.70 10.32 -34.82
N PRO A 397 -16.63 10.45 -34.02
CA PRO A 397 -15.94 9.29 -33.46
C PRO A 397 -16.83 8.58 -32.42
N LEU A 398 -16.65 7.27 -32.32
CA LEU A 398 -17.21 6.42 -31.26
C LEU A 398 -16.05 5.65 -30.64
N GLY A 399 -16.18 5.34 -29.35
CA GLY A 399 -15.27 4.44 -28.67
C GLY A 399 -15.53 2.97 -28.98
N ASP A 400 -14.83 2.13 -28.23
CA ASP A 400 -14.93 0.67 -28.34
C ASP A 400 -16.37 0.18 -28.26
N GLY A 401 -16.69 -0.81 -29.11
CA GLY A 401 -18.03 -1.38 -29.18
C GLY A 401 -19.11 -0.43 -29.69
N ARG A 402 -18.75 0.68 -30.35
CA ARG A 402 -19.65 1.76 -30.81
C ARG A 402 -20.24 2.58 -29.66
N THR A 403 -19.47 2.77 -28.61
CA THR A 403 -19.90 3.55 -27.45
C THR A 403 -19.78 5.04 -27.74
N ILE A 404 -20.81 5.82 -27.44
CA ILE A 404 -20.76 7.28 -27.49
C ILE A 404 -19.80 7.76 -26.40
N GLN A 405 -18.92 8.70 -26.74
CA GLN A 405 -17.95 9.31 -25.82
C GLN A 405 -18.03 10.83 -25.88
N CYS A 406 -17.24 11.53 -25.06
CA CYS A 406 -17.21 13.00 -25.05
C CYS A 406 -16.90 13.55 -26.45
N SER A 407 -16.00 12.91 -27.17
CA SER A 407 -15.50 13.27 -28.49
C SER A 407 -16.53 12.99 -29.57
N THR A 408 -17.56 12.19 -29.31
CA THR A 408 -18.70 12.04 -30.24
C THR A 408 -19.44 13.37 -30.38
N CYS A 409 -19.60 14.11 -29.28
CA CYS A 409 -20.35 15.37 -29.24
C CYS A 409 -19.46 16.62 -29.29
N HIS A 410 -18.22 16.50 -28.81
CA HIS A 410 -17.25 17.59 -28.72
C HIS A 410 -16.04 17.34 -29.62
N ASN A 411 -15.40 18.41 -30.09
CA ASN A 411 -14.08 18.30 -30.70
C ASN A 411 -13.09 19.09 -29.82
N PRO A 412 -12.29 18.42 -28.97
CA PRO A 412 -11.40 19.11 -28.04
C PRO A 412 -10.24 19.81 -28.76
N HIS A 413 -10.08 19.58 -30.07
CA HIS A 413 -8.97 20.14 -30.82
C HIS A 413 -9.18 21.60 -31.20
N GLY A 414 -8.10 22.36 -31.19
CA GLY A 414 -8.07 23.72 -31.74
C GLY A 414 -8.26 23.72 -33.26
N LYS A 415 -8.85 24.81 -33.79
CA LYS A 415 -9.04 24.98 -35.23
C LYS A 415 -7.69 24.86 -35.96
N GLY A 416 -7.62 23.99 -36.98
CA GLY A 416 -6.43 23.78 -37.80
C GLY A 416 -5.46 22.70 -37.30
N VAL A 417 -5.71 22.10 -36.12
CA VAL A 417 -4.92 20.98 -35.59
C VAL A 417 -5.21 19.70 -36.38
N ILE A 418 -6.49 19.41 -36.60
CA ILE A 418 -6.96 18.28 -37.44
C ILE A 418 -7.58 18.85 -38.70
N LYS A 419 -7.33 18.19 -39.84
CA LYS A 419 -7.84 18.56 -41.16
C LYS A 419 -8.93 17.59 -41.64
N GLY A 420 -9.72 18.01 -42.62
CA GLY A 420 -10.78 17.21 -43.23
C GLY A 420 -11.96 16.94 -42.27
N GLU A 421 -12.69 15.85 -42.53
CA GLU A 421 -13.91 15.46 -41.81
C GLU A 421 -13.75 15.42 -40.27
N ALA A 422 -12.56 15.01 -39.78
CA ALA A 422 -12.28 14.91 -38.35
C ALA A 422 -11.99 16.26 -37.67
N GLY A 423 -11.65 17.27 -38.48
CA GLY A 423 -11.42 18.65 -38.03
C GLY A 423 -12.69 19.48 -37.90
N VAL A 424 -13.84 18.98 -38.38
CA VAL A 424 -15.12 19.68 -38.24
C VAL A 424 -15.44 19.88 -36.75
N GLY A 425 -15.88 21.10 -36.42
CA GLY A 425 -16.12 21.54 -35.05
C GLY A 425 -14.87 21.82 -34.21
N ALA A 426 -13.66 21.74 -34.77
CA ALA A 426 -12.46 22.11 -34.04
C ALA A 426 -12.47 23.61 -33.70
N GLY A 427 -12.20 23.93 -32.43
CA GLY A 427 -12.29 25.28 -31.88
C GLY A 427 -13.71 25.76 -31.54
N SER A 428 -14.74 24.93 -31.72
CA SER A 428 -16.09 25.19 -31.23
C SER A 428 -16.44 24.31 -30.03
N LYS A 429 -17.47 24.71 -29.28
CA LYS A 429 -17.97 23.93 -28.13
C LYS A 429 -18.49 22.55 -28.56
N TRP A 430 -19.08 22.46 -29.75
CA TRP A 430 -19.70 21.25 -30.28
C TRP A 430 -18.93 20.76 -31.51
N ARG A 431 -18.97 19.46 -31.78
CA ARG A 431 -18.34 18.84 -32.95
C ARG A 431 -18.99 19.25 -34.28
N VAL A 432 -20.26 19.62 -34.22
CA VAL A 432 -21.04 20.12 -35.36
C VAL A 432 -21.45 21.57 -35.10
N GLY A 433 -22.14 22.20 -36.05
CA GLY A 433 -22.34 23.66 -36.08
C GLY A 433 -22.93 24.24 -34.81
N ASP A 434 -23.86 23.53 -34.17
CA ASP A 434 -24.42 23.91 -32.88
C ASP A 434 -24.93 22.72 -32.04
N PHE A 435 -25.50 23.03 -30.87
CA PHE A 435 -26.07 22.02 -29.97
C PHE A 435 -27.30 21.29 -30.55
N LYS A 436 -28.08 21.93 -31.42
CA LYS A 436 -29.26 21.28 -32.04
C LYS A 436 -28.80 20.20 -33.02
N GLU A 437 -27.70 20.45 -33.70
CA GLU A 437 -27.10 19.50 -34.64
C GLU A 437 -26.37 18.35 -33.95
N VAL A 438 -25.86 18.52 -32.73
CA VAL A 438 -25.03 17.47 -32.08
C VAL A 438 -25.76 16.14 -31.89
N CYS A 439 -27.09 16.18 -31.77
CA CYS A 439 -27.94 15.01 -31.64
C CYS A 439 -28.40 14.45 -32.99
N ALA A 440 -28.33 15.24 -34.07
CA ALA A 440 -28.85 14.89 -35.39
C ALA A 440 -28.20 13.62 -35.99
N PRO A 441 -26.88 13.37 -35.84
CA PRO A 441 -26.26 12.14 -36.36
C PRO A 441 -26.98 10.87 -35.93
N CYS A 442 -27.44 10.80 -34.68
CA CYS A 442 -28.02 9.57 -34.13
C CYS A 442 -29.54 9.61 -34.08
N HIS A 443 -30.16 10.78 -33.85
CA HIS A 443 -31.60 10.90 -33.63
C HIS A 443 -32.39 11.32 -34.87
N GLY A 444 -31.73 11.79 -35.93
CA GLY A 444 -32.36 12.01 -37.24
C GLY A 444 -33.44 13.08 -37.28
N ARG A 445 -33.38 14.08 -36.39
CA ARG A 445 -34.22 15.29 -36.53
C ARG A 445 -33.59 16.17 -37.60
N TYR A 446 -34.15 16.10 -38.79
CA TYR A 446 -34.02 17.13 -39.81
C TYR A 446 -35.36 17.86 -39.91
#